data_AF-A0A923N451-F1
#
_entry.id   AF-A0A923N451-F1
#
_cell.length_a   1.000
_cell.length_b   1.000
_cell.length_c   1.000
_cell.angle_alpha   90.00
_cell.angle_beta   90.00
_cell.angle_gamma   90.00
#
_symmetry.space_group_name_H-M   'P 1'
#
loop_
_entity.id
_entity.type
_entity.pdbx_description
1 polymer ?
#
loop_
_entity_poly.entity_id
_entity_poly.type
_entity_poly.pdbx_seq_one_letter_code
_entity_poly.pdbx_strand_id
1 'polypeptide(L)'
;MPTTILYNILLLLLFTFSFSKSQAQTRANYTSDNRVTVTLYGVTQPYTFTSDEMLVRYNNTTQKLECIINIATLLPANDSTPPTMAYDVFFGAKYPDLLMYIDAPVEKINGSNLFPGNINKTTTINLQGVANQTRIPLALAADRNAIVFNSSFDLWLDNFSASVPVQYFSLLTGRVLITINNAKWVGFDIR
;
A
#
# COMPACT_ATOMS: atom_id res chain seq x y z
N MET A 1 7.12 24.33 58.33
CA MET A 1 7.31 24.13 56.88
C MET A 1 7.47 22.64 56.52
N PRO A 2 6.43 21.77 56.62
CA PRO A 2 6.52 20.39 56.09
C PRO A 2 5.54 20.09 54.94
N THR A 3 4.59 20.98 54.65
CA THR A 3 3.47 20.73 53.73
C THR A 3 3.81 20.95 52.25
N THR A 4 4.80 21.79 51.94
CA THR A 4 5.28 22.04 50.57
C THR A 4 6.10 20.89 50.00
N ILE A 5 6.79 20.12 50.85
CA ILE A 5 7.60 18.97 50.43
C ILE A 5 6.69 17.81 50.02
N LEU A 6 5.60 17.57 50.78
CA LEU A 6 4.62 16.52 50.46
C LEU A 6 3.91 16.79 49.12
N TYR A 7 3.60 18.05 48.83
CA TYR A 7 2.92 18.44 47.59
C TYR A 7 3.83 18.24 46.36
N ASN A 8 5.12 18.56 46.49
CA ASN A 8 6.10 18.34 45.42
C ASN A 8 6.38 16.85 45.16
N ILE A 9 6.34 16.01 46.19
CA ILE A 9 6.46 14.54 46.03
C ILE A 9 5.21 13.96 45.34
N LEU A 10 4.02 14.45 45.69
CA LEU A 10 2.76 14.01 45.07
C LEU A 10 2.69 14.42 43.58
N LEU A 11 3.16 15.63 43.23
CA LEU A 11 3.24 16.10 41.84
C LEU A 11 4.25 15.30 41.01
N LEU A 12 5.37 14.88 41.62
CA LEU A 12 6.37 14.03 40.96
C LEU A 12 5.84 12.61 40.71
N LEU A 13 5.06 12.05 41.64
CA LEU A 13 4.44 10.73 41.48
C LEU A 13 3.38 10.72 40.37
N LEU A 14 2.58 11.79 40.23
CA LEU A 14 1.59 11.91 39.15
C LEU A 14 2.23 12.04 37.75
N PHE A 15 3.45 12.57 37.65
CA PHE A 15 4.18 12.66 36.38
C PHE A 15 4.75 11.32 35.90
N THR A 16 4.92 10.34 36.80
CA THR A 16 5.49 9.02 36.43
C THR A 16 4.49 8.02 35.86
N PHE A 17 3.18 8.32 35.92
CA PHE A 17 2.12 7.39 35.49
C PHE A 17 1.57 7.60 34.07
N SER A 18 2.08 8.57 33.31
CA SER A 18 1.56 8.87 31.95
C SER A 18 2.44 8.34 30.80
N PHE A 19 3.30 7.36 31.05
CA PHE A 19 3.90 6.59 29.96
C PHE A 19 2.93 5.52 29.48
N SER A 20 1.86 5.96 28.81
CA SER A 20 1.17 5.11 27.84
C SER A 20 2.21 4.73 26.80
N LYS A 21 2.78 3.53 26.93
CA LYS A 21 3.50 2.87 25.86
C LYS A 21 2.48 2.72 24.73
N SER A 22 2.48 3.66 23.80
CA SER A 22 1.97 3.41 22.47
C SER A 22 2.75 2.21 21.97
N GLN A 23 2.12 1.04 21.95
CA GLN A 23 2.67 -0.11 21.25
C GLN A 23 2.58 0.21 19.77
N ALA A 24 3.52 1.02 19.29
CA ALA A 24 3.90 1.04 17.90
C ALA A 24 4.28 -0.40 17.56
N GLN A 25 3.47 -1.00 16.70
CA GLN A 25 3.57 -2.37 16.25
C GLN A 25 5.01 -2.65 15.81
N THR A 26 5.76 -3.43 16.61
CA THR A 26 7.23 -3.53 16.56
C THR A 26 7.75 -4.56 15.56
N ARG A 27 6.86 -5.15 14.75
CA ARG A 27 7.21 -6.11 13.71
C ARG A 27 6.49 -5.76 12.43
N ALA A 28 7.27 -5.53 11.36
CA ALA A 28 6.74 -5.50 10.01
C ALA A 28 5.98 -6.81 9.77
N ASN A 29 4.73 -6.72 9.29
CA ASN A 29 3.98 -7.90 8.89
C ASN A 29 4.82 -8.71 7.90
N TYR A 30 4.84 -10.03 8.07
CA TYR A 30 5.53 -10.94 7.17
C TYR A 30 4.84 -10.84 5.80
N THR A 31 5.45 -10.06 4.91
CA THR A 31 4.95 -9.71 3.57
C THR A 31 5.87 -10.31 2.51
N SER A 32 6.52 -11.45 2.80
CA SER A 32 7.36 -12.11 1.80
C SER A 32 6.49 -12.47 0.59
N ASP A 33 6.96 -12.08 -0.59
CA ASP A 33 6.43 -12.41 -1.92
C ASP A 33 5.21 -11.61 -2.41
N ASN A 34 4.96 -10.43 -1.84
CA ASN A 34 4.01 -9.48 -2.40
C ASN A 34 4.60 -8.77 -3.61
N ARG A 35 4.28 -9.28 -4.80
CA ARG A 35 4.81 -8.72 -6.06
C ARG A 35 3.85 -7.73 -6.69
N VAL A 36 4.38 -6.57 -7.06
CA VAL A 36 3.69 -5.60 -7.90
C VAL A 36 4.43 -5.42 -9.21
N THR A 37 3.67 -5.31 -10.29
CA THR A 37 4.13 -4.90 -11.61
C THR A 37 3.43 -3.61 -11.98
N VAL A 38 4.22 -2.61 -12.36
CA VAL A 38 3.73 -1.33 -12.84
C VAL A 38 4.15 -1.17 -14.29
N THR A 39 3.18 -1.01 -15.18
CA THR A 39 3.43 -0.78 -16.59
C THR A 39 3.00 0.62 -16.98
N LEU A 40 3.94 1.45 -17.39
CA LEU A 40 3.69 2.75 -17.99
C LEU A 40 3.45 2.53 -19.48
N TYR A 41 2.26 2.88 -19.97
CA TYR A 41 1.97 2.74 -21.39
C TYR A 41 2.72 3.79 -22.19
N GLY A 42 3.57 3.34 -23.11
CA GLY A 42 4.21 4.20 -24.07
C GLY A 42 3.41 4.32 -25.37
N VAL A 43 3.80 5.31 -26.17
CA VAL A 43 3.20 5.56 -27.49
C VAL A 43 3.51 4.43 -28.46
N THR A 44 4.72 3.85 -28.37
CA THR A 44 5.20 2.77 -29.23
C THR A 44 5.23 1.41 -28.54
N GLN A 45 5.60 1.38 -27.25
CA GLN A 45 5.74 0.16 -26.47
C GLN A 45 5.52 0.45 -24.98
N PRO A 46 5.13 -0.56 -24.17
CA PRO A 46 5.04 -0.41 -22.72
C PRO A 46 6.41 -0.41 -22.04
N TYR A 47 6.50 0.28 -20.90
CA TYR A 47 7.66 0.26 -20.00
C TYR A 47 7.25 -0.38 -18.68
N THR A 48 7.84 -1.53 -18.35
CA THR A 48 7.41 -2.36 -17.23
C THR A 48 8.43 -2.35 -16.10
N PHE A 49 7.93 -2.20 -14.88
CA PHE A 49 8.69 -2.20 -13.64
C PHE A 49 8.10 -3.22 -12.68
N THR A 50 8.95 -3.84 -11.86
CA THR A 50 8.52 -4.82 -10.85
C THR A 50 9.13 -4.51 -9.51
N SER A 51 8.39 -4.82 -8.44
CA SER A 51 8.89 -4.79 -7.07
C SER A 51 8.28 -5.95 -6.29
N ASP A 52 9.10 -6.60 -5.46
CA ASP A 52 8.69 -7.65 -4.53
C ASP A 52 8.62 -7.13 -3.07
N GLU A 53 8.69 -5.80 -2.90
CA GLU A 53 8.71 -5.11 -1.60
C GLU A 53 7.37 -4.42 -1.27
N MET A 54 6.27 -4.82 -1.91
CA MET A 54 4.97 -4.23 -1.62
C MET A 54 4.46 -4.68 -0.24
N LEU A 55 4.14 -3.72 0.64
CA LEU A 55 3.58 -4.03 1.95
C LEU A 55 2.06 -4.11 1.87
N VAL A 56 1.48 -5.14 2.51
CA VAL A 56 0.03 -5.28 2.66
C VAL A 56 -0.29 -5.40 4.14
N ARG A 57 -1.18 -4.54 4.63
CA ARG A 57 -1.63 -4.53 6.03
C ARG A 57 -3.15 -4.40 6.08
N TYR A 58 -3.77 -5.08 7.03
CA TYR A 58 -5.19 -4.91 7.31
C TYR A 58 -5.38 -3.94 8.47
N ASN A 59 -6.19 -2.91 8.24
CA ASN A 59 -6.58 -1.94 9.25
C ASN A 59 -7.95 -2.32 9.82
N ASN A 60 -7.96 -2.81 11.06
CA ASN A 60 -9.19 -3.24 11.75
C ASN A 60 -10.18 -2.09 11.97
N THR A 61 -9.71 -0.86 12.15
CA THR A 61 -10.55 0.30 12.44
C THR A 61 -11.30 0.76 11.20
N THR A 62 -10.63 0.78 10.04
CA THR A 62 -11.24 1.24 8.78
C THR A 62 -11.77 0.09 7.92
N GLN A 63 -11.52 -1.16 8.31
CA GLN A 63 -11.82 -2.36 7.55
C GLN A 63 -11.24 -2.32 6.12
N LYS A 64 -10.00 -1.82 5.99
CA LYS A 64 -9.31 -1.70 4.69
C LYS A 64 -8.03 -2.51 4.65
N LEU A 65 -7.75 -3.10 3.49
CA LEU A 65 -6.43 -3.58 3.12
C LEU A 65 -5.64 -2.38 2.58
N GLU A 66 -4.59 -2.01 3.28
CA GLU A 66 -3.69 -0.94 2.91
C GLU A 66 -2.48 -1.57 2.20
N CYS A 67 -2.33 -1.26 0.93
CA CYS A 67 -1.21 -1.69 0.10
C CYS A 67 -0.29 -0.50 -0.12
N ILE A 68 0.99 -0.67 0.17
CA ILE A 68 2.02 0.38 0.11
C ILE A 68 3.10 -0.10 -0.84
N ILE A 69 3.31 0.66 -1.91
CA ILE A 69 4.37 0.41 -2.89
C ILE A 69 5.40 1.52 -2.74
N ASN A 70 6.61 1.15 -2.31
CA ASN A 70 7.74 2.09 -2.32
C ASN A 70 8.22 2.26 -3.77
N ILE A 71 8.09 3.47 -4.30
CA ILE A 71 8.40 3.79 -5.69
C ILE A 71 9.88 3.54 -6.02
N ALA A 72 10.80 3.72 -5.05
CA ALA A 72 12.23 3.48 -5.25
C ALA A 72 12.57 2.00 -5.49
N THR A 73 11.67 1.07 -5.15
CA THR A 73 11.87 -0.38 -5.32
C THR A 73 11.42 -0.89 -6.68
N LEU A 74 10.81 -0.03 -7.51
CA LEU A 74 10.34 -0.40 -8.84
C LEU A 74 11.52 -0.46 -9.81
N LEU A 75 11.95 -1.69 -10.11
CA LEU A 75 13.07 -1.95 -11.02
C LEU A 75 12.56 -2.29 -12.43
N PRO A 76 13.25 -1.84 -13.51
CA PRO A 76 12.92 -2.23 -14.88
C PRO A 76 12.86 -3.75 -15.06
N ALA A 77 11.85 -4.22 -15.79
CA ALA A 77 11.74 -5.63 -16.16
C ALA A 77 12.60 -6.01 -17.38
N ASN A 78 13.19 -5.03 -18.07
CA ASN A 78 14.07 -5.23 -19.22
C ASN A 78 15.06 -4.05 -19.39
N ASP A 79 16.15 -4.29 -20.13
CA ASP A 79 17.23 -3.31 -20.33
C ASP A 79 16.82 -2.10 -21.20
N SER A 80 15.74 -2.22 -21.96
CA SER A 80 15.23 -1.11 -22.80
C SER A 80 14.43 -0.07 -22.00
N THR A 81 14.08 -0.37 -20.76
CA THR A 81 13.28 0.51 -19.90
C THR A 81 14.19 1.37 -19.03
N PRO A 82 14.11 2.71 -19.11
CA PRO A 82 14.98 3.58 -18.32
C PRO A 82 14.78 3.38 -16.81
N PRO A 83 15.85 3.21 -16.02
CA PRO A 83 15.76 2.82 -14.61
C PRO A 83 15.08 3.86 -13.72
N THR A 84 15.21 5.15 -14.02
CA THR A 84 14.60 6.21 -13.21
C THR A 84 13.18 6.55 -13.62
N MET A 85 12.67 6.02 -14.75
CA MET A 85 11.43 6.52 -15.34
C MET A 85 10.21 6.36 -14.42
N ALA A 86 10.05 5.21 -13.74
CA ALA A 86 8.98 5.06 -12.75
C ALA A 86 9.12 6.03 -11.58
N TYR A 87 10.34 6.19 -11.06
CA TYR A 87 10.64 7.12 -9.97
C TYR A 87 10.29 8.57 -10.34
N ASP A 88 10.66 8.98 -11.55
CA ASP A 88 10.39 10.31 -12.08
C ASP A 88 8.89 10.53 -12.34
N VAL A 89 8.21 9.55 -12.95
CA VAL A 89 6.78 9.63 -13.29
C VAL A 89 5.89 9.70 -12.06
N PHE A 90 6.20 8.92 -11.02
CA PHE A 90 5.46 8.99 -9.76
C PHE A 90 5.94 10.09 -8.81
N PHE A 91 6.92 10.88 -9.23
CA PHE A 91 7.53 11.95 -8.46
C PHE A 91 8.06 11.46 -7.09
N GLY A 92 8.78 10.33 -7.14
CA GLY A 92 9.28 9.56 -6.00
C GLY A 92 10.13 10.34 -5.01
N ALA A 93 10.79 11.42 -5.46
CA ALA A 93 11.57 12.30 -4.58
C ALA A 93 10.70 13.05 -3.55
N LYS A 94 9.46 13.39 -3.92
CA LYS A 94 8.51 14.08 -3.05
C LYS A 94 7.50 13.13 -2.42
N TYR A 95 7.09 12.11 -3.18
CA TYR A 95 6.09 11.13 -2.79
C TYR A 95 6.71 9.73 -2.92
N PRO A 96 7.41 9.22 -1.89
CA PRO A 96 8.14 7.96 -1.98
C PRO A 96 7.22 6.73 -2.09
N ASP A 97 5.96 6.87 -1.68
CA ASP A 97 5.01 5.77 -1.60
C ASP A 97 3.79 6.02 -2.50
N LEU A 98 3.37 4.98 -3.22
CA LEU A 98 2.04 4.84 -3.81
C LEU A 98 1.16 4.04 -2.85
N LEU A 99 0.05 4.64 -2.41
CA LEU A 99 -0.83 4.07 -1.38
C LEU A 99 -2.17 3.66 -1.98
N MET A 100 -2.63 2.45 -1.64
CA MET A 100 -3.94 1.95 -2.05
C MET A 100 -4.67 1.41 -0.83
N TYR A 101 -5.92 1.81 -0.66
CA TYR A 101 -6.80 1.43 0.43
C TYR A 101 -8.01 0.71 -0.13
N ILE A 102 -7.96 -0.61 -0.11
CA ILE A 102 -8.96 -1.50 -0.68
C ILE A 102 -9.94 -1.90 0.43
N ASP A 103 -11.24 -1.79 0.20
CA ASP A 103 -12.23 -2.26 1.16
C ASP A 103 -12.06 -3.77 1.39
N ALA A 104 -11.83 -4.18 2.64
CA ALA A 104 -11.55 -5.57 2.95
C ALA A 104 -12.80 -6.44 2.70
N PRO A 105 -12.64 -7.68 2.24
CA PRO A 105 -13.74 -8.63 2.15
C PRO A 105 -14.06 -9.21 3.54
N VAL A 106 -14.50 -8.38 4.50
CA VAL A 106 -14.69 -8.77 5.92
C VAL A 106 -15.59 -9.99 6.13
N GLU A 107 -16.64 -10.12 5.31
CA GLU A 107 -17.53 -11.29 5.29
C GLU A 107 -16.77 -12.60 5.00
N LYS A 108 -15.68 -12.51 4.24
CA LYS A 108 -14.81 -13.64 3.88
C LYS A 108 -13.66 -13.84 4.87
N ILE A 109 -13.24 -12.81 5.59
CA ILE A 109 -12.22 -12.91 6.66
C ILE A 109 -12.79 -13.69 7.85
N ASN A 110 -14.07 -13.46 8.17
CA ASN A 110 -14.73 -14.07 9.33
C ASN A 110 -15.47 -15.38 8.98
N GLY A 111 -15.51 -15.76 7.71
CA GLY A 111 -16.13 -17.00 7.24
C GLY A 111 -15.14 -18.15 7.24
N SER A 112 -15.51 -19.30 7.83
CA SER A 112 -14.72 -20.54 7.83
C SER A 112 -14.60 -21.23 6.46
N ASN A 113 -15.13 -20.62 5.41
CA ASN A 113 -15.19 -21.18 4.07
C ASN A 113 -14.12 -20.55 3.15
N LEU A 114 -13.34 -21.43 2.53
CA LEU A 114 -12.37 -21.10 1.48
C LEU A 114 -13.13 -20.66 0.22
N PHE A 115 -13.04 -19.37 -0.14
CA PHE A 115 -13.77 -18.85 -1.31
C PHE A 115 -12.84 -18.25 -2.37
N PRO A 116 -12.47 -19.04 -3.40
CA PRO A 116 -11.90 -18.49 -4.61
C PRO A 116 -12.95 -17.69 -5.38
N GLY A 117 -12.57 -16.56 -5.97
CA GLY A 117 -13.46 -15.82 -6.87
C GLY A 117 -13.07 -14.37 -7.12
N ASN A 118 -13.63 -13.81 -8.19
CA ASN A 118 -13.43 -12.42 -8.58
C ASN A 118 -14.50 -11.53 -7.95
N ILE A 119 -14.09 -10.49 -7.25
CA ILE A 119 -14.98 -9.48 -6.67
C ILE A 119 -14.48 -8.08 -7.01
N ASN A 120 -15.39 -7.14 -7.23
CA ASN A 120 -15.01 -5.74 -7.38
C ASN A 120 -15.06 -5.05 -6.02
N LYS A 121 -13.98 -4.38 -5.63
CA LYS A 121 -13.88 -3.65 -4.36
C LYS A 121 -13.58 -2.19 -4.60
N THR A 122 -14.28 -1.34 -3.84
CA THR A 122 -13.97 0.08 -3.76
C THR A 122 -12.56 0.23 -3.22
N THR A 123 -11.76 1.02 -3.91
CA THR A 123 -10.36 1.28 -3.57
C THR A 123 -10.09 2.77 -3.67
N THR A 124 -9.53 3.34 -2.62
CA THR A 124 -8.98 4.69 -2.64
C THR A 124 -7.50 4.59 -2.97
N ILE A 125 -7.06 5.24 -4.04
CA ILE A 125 -5.68 5.28 -4.48
C ILE A 125 -5.17 6.69 -4.21
N ASN A 126 -4.04 6.84 -3.54
CA ASN A 126 -3.39 8.11 -3.32
C ASN A 126 -2.11 8.16 -4.14
N LEU A 127 -2.11 9.03 -5.15
CA LEU A 127 -0.99 9.25 -6.05
C LEU A 127 -0.61 10.73 -5.99
N GLN A 128 0.67 11.01 -5.71
CA GLN A 128 1.21 12.38 -5.62
C GLN A 128 0.44 13.32 -4.67
N GLY A 129 -0.19 12.75 -3.62
CA GLY A 129 -0.98 13.49 -2.64
C GLY A 129 -2.43 13.72 -3.03
N VAL A 130 -2.87 13.24 -4.20
CA VAL A 130 -4.27 13.30 -4.65
C VAL A 130 -4.90 11.93 -4.50
N ALA A 131 -6.04 11.88 -3.81
CA ALA A 131 -6.81 10.66 -3.62
C ALA A 131 -7.92 10.54 -4.68
N ASN A 132 -7.99 9.40 -5.36
CA ASN A 132 -9.09 9.05 -6.26
C ASN A 132 -9.71 7.71 -5.82
N GLN A 133 -11.03 7.60 -5.92
CA GLN A 133 -11.76 6.39 -5.56
C GLN A 133 -12.27 5.68 -6.80
N THR A 134 -11.93 4.41 -6.95
CA THR A 134 -12.35 3.57 -8.07
C THR A 134 -12.79 2.18 -7.59
N ARG A 135 -13.31 1.35 -8.49
CA ARG A 135 -13.59 -0.07 -8.24
C ARG A 135 -12.58 -0.90 -9.01
N ILE A 136 -11.81 -1.71 -8.29
CA ILE A 136 -10.83 -2.63 -8.89
C ILE A 136 -11.29 -4.08 -8.74
N PRO A 137 -10.98 -4.96 -9.72
CA PRO A 137 -11.21 -6.39 -9.58
C PRO A 137 -10.17 -7.02 -8.66
N LEU A 138 -10.63 -7.86 -7.73
CA LEU A 138 -9.78 -8.69 -6.88
C LEU A 138 -10.09 -10.15 -7.16
N ALA A 139 -9.07 -10.90 -7.57
CA ALA A 139 -9.11 -12.36 -7.63
C ALA A 139 -8.59 -12.92 -6.30
N LEU A 140 -9.50 -13.39 -5.46
CA LEU A 140 -9.15 -13.96 -4.15
C LEU A 140 -8.75 -15.43 -4.30
N ALA A 141 -7.70 -15.82 -3.57
CA ALA A 141 -7.31 -17.21 -3.41
C ALA A 141 -7.74 -17.72 -2.03
N ALA A 142 -7.99 -19.03 -1.97
CA ALA A 142 -8.34 -19.73 -0.75
C ALA A 142 -7.10 -19.93 0.14
N ASP A 143 -7.04 -19.24 1.28
CA ASP A 143 -6.09 -19.51 2.35
C ASP A 143 -6.83 -19.35 3.69
N ARG A 144 -6.58 -20.26 4.65
CA ARG A 144 -7.28 -20.28 5.95
C ARG A 144 -6.70 -19.28 6.94
N ASN A 145 -5.44 -18.88 6.74
CA ASN A 145 -4.70 -18.06 7.70
C ASN A 145 -4.27 -16.71 7.09
N ALA A 146 -4.65 -16.47 5.84
CA ALA A 146 -4.27 -15.27 5.13
C ALA A 146 -5.34 -14.83 4.13
N ILE A 147 -5.35 -13.52 3.84
CA ILE A 147 -6.02 -13.00 2.67
C ILE A 147 -4.98 -12.99 1.56
N VAL A 148 -5.20 -13.80 0.53
CA VAL A 148 -4.37 -13.83 -0.67
C VAL A 148 -5.19 -13.31 -1.84
N PHE A 149 -4.65 -12.33 -2.56
CA PHE A 149 -5.35 -11.74 -3.69
C PHE A 149 -4.42 -11.34 -4.83
N ASN A 150 -5.02 -11.27 -6.02
CA ASN A 150 -4.42 -10.68 -7.20
C ASN A 150 -5.34 -9.57 -7.70
N SER A 151 -4.78 -8.57 -8.34
CA SER A 151 -5.54 -7.45 -8.91
C SER A 151 -4.84 -6.91 -10.14
N SER A 152 -5.59 -6.47 -11.13
CA SER A 152 -5.04 -5.78 -12.30
C SER A 152 -5.99 -4.70 -12.75
N PHE A 153 -5.52 -3.45 -12.79
CA PHE A 153 -6.37 -2.30 -13.12
C PHE A 153 -5.55 -1.14 -13.68
N ASP A 154 -6.24 -0.32 -14.48
CA ASP A 154 -5.68 0.88 -15.08
C ASP A 154 -5.89 2.11 -14.20
N LEU A 155 -4.89 2.99 -14.24
CA LEU A 155 -4.92 4.35 -13.74
C LEU A 155 -4.57 5.30 -14.88
N TRP A 156 -5.16 6.47 -14.85
CA TRP A 156 -4.75 7.60 -15.67
C TRP A 156 -4.18 8.66 -14.75
N LEU A 157 -2.99 9.19 -15.05
CA LEU A 157 -2.32 10.18 -14.20
C LEU A 157 -3.16 11.45 -14.03
N ASP A 158 -3.91 11.84 -15.06
CA ASP A 158 -4.79 13.02 -15.06
C ASP A 158 -5.88 12.97 -13.99
N ASN A 159 -6.41 11.78 -13.68
CA ASN A 159 -7.39 11.54 -12.61
C ASN A 159 -6.85 11.88 -11.21
N PHE A 160 -5.53 12.09 -11.09
CA PHE A 160 -4.83 12.43 -9.85
C PHE A 160 -4.16 13.82 -9.95
N SER A 161 -4.52 14.65 -10.93
CA SER A 161 -3.83 15.91 -11.23
C SER A 161 -2.32 15.74 -11.44
N ALA A 162 -1.89 14.51 -11.79
CA ALA A 162 -0.52 14.18 -12.11
C ALA A 162 -0.32 14.25 -13.63
N SER A 163 0.90 14.51 -14.05
CA SER A 163 1.27 14.55 -15.46
C SER A 163 2.54 13.76 -15.70
N VAL A 164 2.72 13.35 -16.95
CA VAL A 164 3.98 12.76 -17.40
C VAL A 164 5.08 13.83 -17.27
N PRO A 165 6.30 13.50 -16.79
CA PRO A 165 7.41 14.44 -16.81
C PRO A 165 7.76 14.87 -18.24
N VAL A 166 8.16 16.13 -18.44
CA VAL A 166 8.42 16.70 -19.78
C VAL A 166 9.39 15.84 -20.60
N GLN A 167 10.43 15.30 -19.97
CA GLN A 167 11.43 14.44 -20.61
C GLN A 167 10.86 13.13 -21.21
N TYR A 168 9.64 12.74 -20.83
CA TYR A 168 8.96 11.53 -21.28
C TYR A 168 7.68 11.78 -22.08
N PHE A 169 7.32 13.03 -22.39
CA PHE A 169 6.08 13.36 -23.12
C PHE A 169 5.95 12.69 -24.49
N SER A 170 7.06 12.49 -25.21
CA SER A 170 7.04 11.77 -26.49
C SER A 170 7.00 10.25 -26.32
N LEU A 171 7.24 9.74 -25.12
CA LEU A 171 7.38 8.31 -24.84
C LEU A 171 6.14 7.74 -24.18
N LEU A 172 5.46 8.48 -23.29
CA LEU A 172 4.41 7.97 -22.41
C LEU A 172 3.04 8.61 -22.70
N THR A 173 1.98 7.83 -22.54
CA THR A 173 0.59 8.26 -22.75
C THR A 173 -0.09 8.80 -21.49
N GLY A 174 0.52 8.60 -20.31
CA GLY A 174 -0.08 8.91 -19.01
C GLY A 174 -1.03 7.83 -18.47
N ARG A 175 -1.22 6.72 -19.20
CA ARG A 175 -1.90 5.52 -18.68
C ARG A 175 -0.91 4.61 -17.96
N VAL A 176 -1.32 4.07 -16.82
CA VAL A 176 -0.55 3.18 -15.96
C VAL A 176 -1.38 1.94 -15.67
N LEU A 177 -0.84 0.75 -15.92
CA LEU A 177 -1.42 -0.52 -15.47
C LEU A 177 -0.70 -0.96 -14.20
N ILE A 178 -1.46 -1.22 -13.15
CA ILE A 178 -0.96 -1.85 -11.92
C ILE A 178 -1.45 -3.28 -11.91
N THR A 179 -0.52 -4.22 -11.73
CA THR A 179 -0.81 -5.63 -11.51
C THR A 179 -0.20 -6.06 -10.18
N ILE A 180 -1.06 -6.48 -9.26
CA ILE A 180 -0.70 -7.04 -7.96
C ILE A 180 -0.81 -8.55 -8.06
N ASN A 181 0.28 -9.25 -7.75
CA ASN A 181 0.38 -10.70 -7.81
C ASN A 181 0.67 -11.27 -6.42
N ASN A 182 -0.08 -12.29 -6.03
CA ASN A 182 0.11 -13.04 -4.80
C ASN A 182 0.19 -12.17 -3.53
N ALA A 183 -0.57 -11.07 -3.50
CA ALA A 183 -0.58 -10.18 -2.34
C ALA A 183 -1.21 -10.88 -1.14
N LYS A 184 -0.42 -10.99 -0.07
CA LYS A 184 -0.73 -11.73 1.14
C LYS A 184 -0.76 -10.80 2.34
N TRP A 185 -1.86 -10.86 3.06
CA TRP A 185 -1.94 -10.42 4.44
C TRP A 185 -2.15 -11.63 5.34
N VAL A 186 -1.25 -11.86 6.29
CA VAL A 186 -1.36 -12.95 7.28
C VAL A 186 -1.94 -12.38 8.57
N GLY A 187 -3.06 -12.92 9.02
CA GLY A 187 -3.59 -12.62 10.34
C GLY A 187 -2.74 -13.33 11.39
N PHE A 188 -2.16 -12.59 12.33
CA PHE A 188 -1.45 -13.20 13.46
C PHE A 188 -2.46 -13.74 14.48
N ASP A 189 -3.02 -14.91 14.21
CA ASP A 189 -3.48 -15.82 15.25
C ASP A 189 -2.50 -17.01 15.29
N ILE A 190 -1.32 -16.77 15.89
CA ILE A 190 -0.49 -17.86 16.38
C ILE A 190 -1.19 -18.33 17.66
N ARG A 191 -1.96 -19.42 17.54
CA ARG A 191 -2.42 -20.20 18.69
C ARG A 191 -1.24 -20.68 19.52
#